data_AF-A0A327KMY8-F1
#
_entry.id   AF-A0A327KMY8-F1
#
_cell.length_a   1.000
_cell.length_b   1.000
_cell.length_c   1.000
_cell.angle_alpha   90.00
_cell.angle_beta   90.00
_cell.angle_gamma   90.00
#
_symmetry.space_group_name_H-M   'P 1'
#
loop_
_entity.id
_entity.type
_entity.pdbx_description
1 polymer ?
#
loop_
_entity_poly.entity_id
_entity_poly.type
_entity_poly.pdbx_seq_one_letter_code
_entity_poly.pdbx_strand_id
1 'polypeptide(L)' 'MDVDNRADQRPDPFAPGHFEKILGSAVLAVWGRLPQDVQHDLFEEAILAGHASERDEGLRESLALFLHDRHPRTADA' A
#
# COMPACT_ATOMS: atom_id res chain seq x y z
N MET A 1 24.10 -22.27 -27.32
CA MET A 1 24.83 -21.90 -26.09
C MET A 1 24.49 -20.44 -25.89
N ASP A 2 23.28 -20.19 -25.41
CA ASP A 2 22.73 -18.85 -25.27
C ASP A 2 23.04 -18.42 -23.84
N VAL A 3 24.16 -17.73 -23.75
CA VAL A 3 24.68 -17.11 -22.54
C VAL A 3 23.62 -16.13 -22.01
N ASP A 4 22.93 -16.57 -20.98
CA ASP A 4 22.57 -15.82 -19.78
C ASP A 4 22.70 -14.30 -19.91
N ASN A 5 21.65 -13.63 -20.41
CA ASN A 5 21.49 -12.17 -20.33
C ASN A 5 20.35 -11.80 -19.35
N ARG A 6 20.21 -12.58 -18.26
CA ARG A 6 19.26 -12.32 -17.17
C ARG A 6 19.94 -11.70 -15.94
N ALA A 7 21.21 -11.33 -16.03
CA ALA A 7 21.91 -10.60 -15.00
C ALA A 7 21.81 -9.10 -15.29
N ASP A 8 21.39 -8.33 -14.29
CA ASP A 8 21.41 -6.85 -14.26
C ASP A 8 20.17 -6.09 -14.76
N GLN A 9 18.98 -6.65 -14.60
CA GLN A 9 17.78 -5.81 -14.37
C GLN A 9 17.66 -5.55 -12.86
N ARG A 10 18.62 -4.81 -12.31
CA ARG A 10 18.41 -4.22 -10.99
C ARG A 10 17.34 -3.14 -11.19
N PRO A 11 16.18 -3.23 -10.52
CA PRO A 11 15.17 -2.19 -10.68
C PRO A 11 15.83 -0.85 -10.34
N ASP A 12 15.71 0.12 -11.24
CA ASP A 12 16.22 1.46 -11.01
C ASP A 12 15.73 1.94 -9.64
N PRO A 13 16.63 2.27 -8.70
CA PRO A 13 16.23 2.71 -7.36
C PRO A 13 15.47 4.05 -7.39
N PHE A 14 15.46 4.72 -8.54
CA PHE A 14 14.74 5.96 -8.79
C PHE A 14 13.51 5.77 -9.71
N ALA A 15 13.15 4.53 -10.04
CA ALA A 15 11.90 4.28 -10.76
C ALA A 15 10.72 4.81 -9.92
N PRO A 16 9.73 5.50 -10.52
CA PRO A 16 8.61 6.09 -9.78
C PRO A 16 7.92 5.12 -8.82
N GLY A 17 7.66 3.88 -9.28
CA GLY A 17 7.03 2.83 -8.47
C GLY A 17 7.90 2.25 -7.34
N HIS A 18 9.22 2.52 -7.33
CA HIS A 18 10.10 2.07 -6.25
C HIS A 18 9.79 2.82 -4.95
N PHE A 19 9.65 4.15 -5.03
CA PHE A 19 9.35 4.98 -3.86
C PHE A 19 7.92 4.76 -3.36
N GLU A 20 6.95 4.62 -4.25
CA GLU A 20 5.56 4.28 -3.90
C GLU A 20 5.50 2.98 -3.08
N LYS A 21 6.24 1.94 -3.51
CA LYS A 21 6.30 0.67 -2.79
C LYS A 21 6.98 0.80 -1.42
N ILE A 22 8.09 1.54 -1.33
CA ILE A 22 8.80 1.75 -0.06
C ILE A 22 7.92 2.54 0.92
N LEU A 23 7.33 3.64 0.46
CA LEU A 23 6.42 4.48 1.26
C LEU A 23 5.20 3.68 1.71
N GLY A 24 4.53 2.97 0.80
CA GLY A 24 3.40 2.12 1.14
C GLY A 24 3.77 1.04 2.17
N SER A 25 4.93 0.40 2.01
CA SER A 25 5.42 -0.59 2.98
C SER A 25 5.69 0.02 4.35
N ALA A 26 6.29 1.22 4.40
CA ALA A 26 6.56 1.94 5.64
C ALA A 26 5.26 2.35 6.35
N VAL A 27 4.29 2.88 5.60
CA VAL A 27 2.95 3.22 6.11
C VAL A 27 2.27 2.00 6.72
N LEU A 28 2.27 0.86 6.03
CA LEU A 28 1.68 -0.38 6.56
C LEU A 28 2.39 -0.90 7.82
N ALA A 29 3.69 -0.65 7.97
CA ALA A 29 4.45 -1.04 9.16
C ALA A 29 4.18 -0.15 10.38
N VAL A 30 3.73 1.10 10.15
CA VAL A 30 3.45 2.06 11.21
C VAL A 30 1.95 2.35 11.40
N TRP A 31 1.08 1.76 10.57
CA TRP A 31 -0.34 2.07 10.48
C TRP A 31 -1.06 2.17 11.82
N GLY A 32 -0.97 1.15 12.68
CA GLY A 32 -1.62 1.16 14.01
C GLY A 32 -1.09 2.24 14.98
N ARG A 33 0.04 2.89 14.68
CA ARG A 33 0.58 4.03 15.45
C ARG A 33 0.20 5.39 14.87
N LEU A 34 -0.38 5.43 13.67
CA LEU A 34 -0.81 6.67 13.06
C LEU A 34 -2.07 7.18 13.78
N PRO A 35 -2.22 8.51 13.95
CA PRO A 35 -3.49 9.11 14.36
C PRO A 35 -4.66 8.67 13.47
N GLN A 36 -5.87 8.60 14.04
CA GLN A 36 -7.05 8.08 13.33
C GLN A 36 -7.42 8.92 12.10
N ASP A 37 -7.30 10.24 12.18
CA ASP A 37 -7.49 11.17 11.07
C ASP A 37 -6.50 10.88 9.93
N VAL A 38 -5.22 10.68 10.24
CA VAL A 38 -4.20 10.31 9.24
C VAL A 38 -4.48 8.93 8.62
N GLN A 39 -4.93 7.95 9.41
CA GLN A 39 -5.37 6.66 8.88
C GLN A 39 -6.55 6.83 7.93
N HIS A 40 -7.51 7.70 8.26
CA HIS A 40 -8.68 7.95 7.42
C HIS A 40 -8.27 8.62 6.10
N ASP A 41 -7.48 9.68 6.14
CA ASP A 41 -7.02 10.39 4.95
C ASP A 41 -6.25 9.46 4.00
N LEU A 42 -5.29 8.69 4.52
CA LEU A 42 -4.53 7.72 3.72
C LEU A 42 -5.42 6.62 3.12
N PHE A 43 -6.47 6.22 3.84
CA PHE A 43 -7.42 5.23 3.35
C PHE A 43 -8.22 5.78 2.17
N GLU A 44 -8.83 6.97 2.30
CA GLU A 44 -9.60 7.57 1.20
C GLU A 44 -8.72 7.82 -0.04
N GLU A 45 -7.51 8.34 0.15
CA GLU A 45 -6.56 8.55 -0.96
C GLU A 45 -6.17 7.24 -1.65
N ALA A 46 -5.95 6.15 -0.89
CA ALA A 46 -5.68 4.83 -1.47
C ALA A 46 -6.87 4.29 -2.27
N ILE A 47 -8.09 4.54 -1.80
CA ILE A 47 -9.33 4.19 -2.51
C ILE A 47 -9.47 5.00 -3.81
N LEU A 48 -9.26 6.32 -3.76
CA LEU A 48 -9.28 7.19 -4.94
C LEU A 48 -8.21 6.78 -5.98
N ALA A 49 -7.00 6.44 -5.54
CA ALA A 49 -5.93 5.98 -6.42
C ALA A 49 -6.24 4.62 -7.06
N GLY A 50 -6.95 3.73 -6.36
CA GLY A 50 -7.35 2.41 -6.87
C GLY A 50 -8.57 2.45 -7.80
N HIS A 51 -9.40 3.48 -7.73
CA HIS A 51 -10.63 3.64 -8.51
C HIS A 51 -10.44 4.14 -9.96
N ALA A 52 -9.33 3.76 -10.62
CA ALA A 52 -9.10 4.10 -12.03
C ALA A 52 -10.11 3.46 -13.01
N SER A 53 -11.01 2.60 -12.55
CA SER A 53 -12.15 2.09 -13.31
C SER A 53 -13.38 1.99 -12.41
N GLU A 54 -14.57 2.30 -12.95
CA GLU A 54 -15.87 2.46 -12.27
C GLU A 54 -16.41 1.21 -11.53
N ARG A 55 -15.58 0.21 -11.21
CA ARG A 55 -16.01 -1.12 -10.78
C ARG A 55 -15.37 -1.65 -9.50
N ASP A 56 -15.02 -0.77 -8.57
CA ASP A 56 -14.30 -1.16 -7.36
C ASP A 56 -15.05 -0.91 -6.05
N GLU A 57 -16.38 -1.08 -6.03
CA GLU A 57 -17.18 -1.07 -4.79
C GLU A 57 -16.58 -2.04 -3.73
N GLY A 58 -15.94 -3.13 -4.16
CA GLY A 58 -15.27 -4.09 -3.28
C GLY A 58 -13.87 -3.69 -2.79
N LEU A 59 -13.24 -2.67 -3.36
CA LEU A 59 -11.89 -2.24 -2.96
C LEU A 59 -11.89 -1.67 -1.55
N ARG A 60 -12.92 -0.88 -1.22
CA ARG A 60 -13.08 -0.26 0.09
C ARG A 60 -13.17 -1.31 1.19
N GLU A 61 -14.06 -2.29 1.01
CA GLU A 61 -14.23 -3.38 1.97
C GLU A 61 -12.96 -4.23 2.08
N SER A 62 -12.35 -4.60 0.96
CA SER A 62 -11.13 -5.43 0.93
C SER A 62 -9.95 -4.74 1.61
N LEU A 63 -9.77 -3.42 1.39
CA LEU A 63 -8.70 -2.65 2.01
C LEU A 63 -8.94 -2.48 3.52
N ALA A 64 -10.19 -2.25 3.94
CA ALA A 64 -10.54 -2.15 5.35
C ALA A 64 -10.24 -3.48 6.08
N LEU A 65 -10.61 -4.61 5.49
CA LEU A 65 -10.31 -5.94 6.02
C LEU A 65 -8.80 -6.19 6.12
N PHE A 66 -8.05 -5.86 5.06
CA PHE A 66 -6.60 -6.01 5.04
C PHE A 66 -5.90 -5.22 6.16
N LEU A 67 -6.32 -3.96 6.37
CA LEU A 67 -5.75 -3.12 7.43
C LEU A 67 -6.18 -3.59 8.82
N HIS A 68 -7.42 -4.07 8.98
CA HIS A 68 -7.94 -4.61 10.24
C HIS A 68 -7.30 -5.93 10.66
N ASP A 69 -7.04 -6.86 9.72
CA ASP A 69 -6.35 -8.13 10.02
C ASP A 69 -4.91 -7.87 10.51
N ARG A 70 -4.25 -6.88 9.91
CA ARG A 70 -2.85 -6.56 10.21
C ARG A 70 -2.66 -5.66 11.43
N HIS A 71 -3.67 -4.84 11.73
CA HIS A 71 -3.70 -3.94 12.88
C HIS A 71 -5.08 -4.03 13.52
N PRO A 72 -5.38 -5.15 14.21
CA PRO A 72 -6.62 -5.25 14.99
C PRO A 72 -6.61 -4.05 15.90
N ARG A 73 -7.62 -3.17 15.74
CA ARG A 73 -7.73 -1.88 16.41
C ARG A 73 -7.05 -2.01 17.77
N THR A 74 -5.91 -1.35 17.94
CA THR A 74 -5.43 -1.05 19.28
C THR A 74 -6.53 -0.18 19.87
N ALA A 75 -7.48 -0.87 20.49
CA ALA A 75 -8.52 -0.32 21.31
C ALA A 75 -7.79 0.28 22.50
N ASP A 76 -7.35 1.52 22.34
CA ASP A 76 -7.02 2.43 23.42
C ASP A 76 -8.26 3.34 23.50
N ALA A 77 -9.22 2.98 24.35
CA ALA A 77 -9.34 3.32 25.78
C ALA A 77 -10.09 4.65 25.98
#